data_AF-A0AAW5IPQ8-F1
#
_entry.id   AF-A0AAW5IPQ8-F1
#
_cell.length_a   1.000
_cell.length_b   1.000
_cell.length_c   1.000
_cell.angle_alpha   90.00
_cell.angle_beta   90.00
_cell.angle_gamma   90.00
#
_symmetry.space_group_name_H-M   'P 1'
#
loop_
_entity.id
_entity.type
_entity.pdbx_description
1 polymer ?
#
loop_
_entity_poly.entity_id
_entity_poly.type
_entity_poly.pdbx_seq_one_letter_code
_entity_poly.pdbx_strand_id
1 'polypeptide(L)' 'MDYFYVDIETELGEMLTYYVAAMDEAHAEELATIAFENGEIECMGIQIVSIYAYRA' A
#
# COMPACT_ATOMS: atom_id res chain seq x y z
N MET A 1 11.44 3.35 -13.69
CA MET A 1 10.54 3.64 -12.56
C MET A 1 9.21 3.99 -13.17
N ASP A 2 8.21 3.21 -12.81
CA ASP A 2 6.82 3.39 -13.24
C ASP A 2 5.99 3.76 -12.01
N TYR A 3 4.79 4.29 -12.24
CA TYR A 3 3.82 4.56 -11.20
C TYR A 3 2.89 3.35 -11.05
N PHE A 4 2.66 2.96 -9.80
CA PHE A 4 1.78 1.88 -9.42
C PHE A 4 0.68 2.40 -8.50
N TYR A 5 -0.53 1.91 -8.72
CA TYR A 5 -1.56 1.93 -7.69
C TYR A 5 -1.22 0.87 -6.65
N VAL A 6 -1.37 1.20 -5.38
CA VAL A 6 -1.32 0.25 -4.28
C VAL A 6 -2.65 0.31 -3.57
N ASP A 7 -3.35 -0.82 -3.52
CA ASP A 7 -4.56 -0.98 -2.74
C ASP A 7 -4.22 -1.68 -1.42
N ILE A 8 -4.67 -1.10 -0.32
CA ILE A 8 -4.56 -1.65 1.02
C ILE A 8 -5.94 -1.94 1.55
N GLU A 9 -6.20 -3.21 1.87
CA GLU A 9 -7.42 -3.65 2.52
C GLU A 9 -7.20 -3.72 4.02
N THR A 10 -8.09 -3.10 4.78
CA THR A 10 -8.06 -3.13 6.24
C THR A 10 -9.03 -4.16 6.81
N GLU A 11 -8.86 -4.54 8.07
CA GLU A 11 -9.76 -5.49 8.75
C GLU A 11 -11.22 -5.00 8.84
N LEU A 12 -11.46 -3.70 8.65
CA LEU A 12 -12.80 -3.11 8.59
C LEU A 12 -13.46 -3.22 7.20
N GLY A 13 -12.75 -3.78 6.21
CA GLY A 13 -13.20 -3.85 4.82
C GLY A 13 -13.08 -2.51 4.08
N GLU A 14 -12.35 -1.54 4.64
CA GLU A 14 -12.03 -0.30 3.96
C GLU A 14 -10.86 -0.54 3.01
N MET A 15 -10.98 0.01 1.79
CA MET A 15 -9.93 -0.04 0.79
C MET A 15 -9.35 1.36 0.62
N LEU A 16 -8.04 1.46 0.83
CA LEU A 16 -7.27 2.68 0.64
C LEU A 16 -6.37 2.50 -0.57
N THR A 17 -6.40 3.46 -1.50
CA THR A 17 -5.57 3.42 -2.71
C THR A 17 -4.54 4.55 -2.67
N TYR A 18 -3.27 4.20 -2.89
CA TYR A 18 -2.14 5.12 -2.93
C TYR A 18 -1.41 4.98 -4.26
N TYR A 19 -0.59 5.98 -4.57
CA TYR A 19 0.32 5.94 -5.70
C TYR A 19 1.75 5.93 -5.24
N VAL A 20 2.54 5.01 -5.75
CA VAL A 20 3.97 4.95 -5.47
C VAL A 20 4.77 4.79 -6.76
N ALA A 21 5.92 5.44 -6.83
CA ALA A 21 6.87 5.23 -7.91
C ALA A 21 7.79 4.07 -7.51
N ALA A 22 7.77 2.99 -8.27
CA ALA A 22 8.54 1.78 -7.99
C ALA A 22 9.20 1.21 -9.25
N MET A 23 10.00 0.16 -9.08
CA MET A 23 10.61 -0.56 -10.20
C MET A 23 9.66 -1.59 -10.83
N ASP A 24 8.84 -2.23 -10.00
CA ASP A 24 7.87 -3.27 -10.32
C ASP A 24 6.80 -3.33 -9.21
N GLU A 25 5.77 -4.17 -9.39
CA GLU A 25 4.67 -4.34 -8.44
C GLU A 25 5.16 -4.79 -7.05
N ALA A 26 6.10 -5.74 -6.99
CA ALA A 26 6.59 -6.27 -5.72
C ALA A 26 7.34 -5.18 -4.91
N HIS A 27 8.13 -4.35 -5.59
CA HIS A 27 8.83 -3.23 -4.97
C HIS A 27 7.85 -2.15 -4.51
N ALA A 28 6.71 -1.96 -5.20
CA ALA A 28 5.65 -1.06 -4.76
C ALA A 28 4.95 -1.56 -3.48
N GLU A 29 4.67 -2.87 -3.39
CA GLU A 29 4.10 -3.50 -2.20
C GLU A 29 5.03 -3.41 -0.98
N GLU A 30 6.34 -3.62 -1.18
CA GLU A 30 7.35 -3.49 -0.13
C GLU A 30 7.41 -2.06 0.42
N LEU A 31 7.45 -1.05 -0.47
CA LEU A 31 7.45 0.36 -0.08
C LEU A 31 6.19 0.73 0.73
N ALA A 32 5.02 0.24 0.31
CA ALA A 32 3.77 0.48 1.02
C ALA A 32 3.73 -0.21 2.40
N THR A 33 4.27 -1.43 2.49
CA THR A 33 4.42 -2.15 3.77
C THR A 33 5.30 -1.36 4.74
N ILE A 34 6.45 -0.89 4.29
CA ILE A 34 7.38 -0.09 5.12
C ILE A 34 6.73 1.23 5.54
N ALA A 35 6.04 1.91 4.63
CA ALA A 35 5.34 3.16 4.93
C ALA A 35 4.25 2.95 6.01
N PHE A 36 3.55 1.81 5.99
CA PHE A 36 2.61 1.45 7.04
C PHE A 36 3.30 1.17 8.39
N GLU A 37 4.37 0.36 8.40
CA GLU A 37 5.13 0.06 9.63
C GLU A 37 5.72 1.31 10.29
N ASN A 38 6.14 2.29 9.48
CA ASN A 38 6.63 3.58 9.94
C ASN A 38 5.52 4.54 10.41
N GLY A 39 4.25 4.18 10.22
CA GLY A 39 3.10 5.01 10.55
C GLY A 39 2.88 6.18 9.59
N GLU A 40 3.49 6.15 8.40
CA GLU A 40 3.28 7.16 7.35
C GLU A 40 1.92 7.01 6.67
N ILE A 41 1.39 5.78 6.67
CA ILE A 41 0.03 5.48 6.25
C ILE A 41 -0.86 5.47 7.50
N GLU A 42 -1.65 6.53 7.70
CA GLU A 42 -2.61 6.64 8.81
C GLU A 42 -3.79 5.67 8.62
N CYS A 43 -3.63 4.43 9.06
CA CYS A 43 -4.75 3.51 9.28
C CYS A 43 -5.03 3.46 10.78
N MET A 44 -5.74 4.46 11.32
CA MET A 44 -6.24 4.69 12.70
C MET A 44 -6.20 3.52 13.74
N GLY A 45 -5.07 2.87 13.96
CA GLY A 45 -4.98 1.63 14.76
C GLY A 45 -5.61 0.38 14.12
N ILE A 46 -5.89 0.41 12.82
CA ILE A 46 -6.58 -0.66 12.08
C ILE A 46 -5.54 -1.60 11.46
N GLN A 47 -5.72 -2.92 11.60
CA GLN A 47 -4.83 -3.90 10.98
C GLN A 47 -5.00 -3.95 9.45
N ILE A 48 -3.88 -4.02 8.73
CA ILE A 48 -3.87 -4.35 7.30
C ILE A 48 -4.08 -5.85 7.12
N VAL A 49 -4.97 -6.19 6.20
CA VAL A 49 -5.25 -7.57 5.77
C VAL A 49 -4.48 -7.91 4.50
N SER A 50 -4.46 -7.00 3.52
CA SER A 50 -3.77 -7.20 2.24
C SER A 50 -3.21 -5.90 1.67
N ILE A 51 -2.10 -6.02 0.94
CA ILE A 51 -1.48 -4.96 0.15
C ILE A 51 -1.26 -5.54 -1.24
N TYR A 52 -1.73 -4.85 -2.28
CA TYR A 52 -1.57 -5.29 -3.66
C TYR A 52 -1.24 -4.12 -4.57
N ALA A 53 -0.22 -4.28 -5.44
CA ALA A 53 0.15 -3.26 -6.41
C ALA A 53 -0.18 -3.66 -7.85
N TYR A 54 -0.58 -2.68 -8.65
CA TYR A 54 -0.78 -2.83 -10.09
C TYR A 54 -0.37 -1.56 -10.83
N ARG A 55 0.06 -1.72 -12.09
CA ARG A 55 0.46 -0.60 -12.93
C ARG A 55 -0.67 0.41 -13.11
N ALA A 56 -0.30 1.70 -13.07
CA ALA A 56 -1.21 2.81 -13.25
C ALA A 56 -1.77 2.96 -14.67
#